data_AF-A0A2I1RCU8-F1
#
_entry.id   AF-A0A2I1RCU8-F1
#
_cell.length_a   1.000
_cell.length_b   1.000
_cell.length_c   1.000
_cell.angle_alpha   90.00
_cell.angle_beta   90.00
_cell.angle_gamma   90.00
#
_symmetry.space_group_name_H-M   'P 1'
#
loop_
_entity.id
_entity.type
_entity.pdbx_description
1 polymer ?
#
loop_
_entity_poly.entity_id
_entity_poly.type
_entity_poly.pdbx_seq_one_letter_code
_entity_poly.pdbx_strand_id
1 'polypeptide(L)'
;MNLADQIEAMARTATAGVAEASHLFSAQQRDLELAMADHRRNAVRSETQRLRDDLENDADAADATPGILLPADVADASPHLPPPNT
;
A
#
# COMPACT_ATOMS: atom_id res chain seq x y z
N MET A 1 -16.28 24.35 48.29
CA MET A 1 -15.93 23.45 47.17
C MET A 1 -15.07 22.33 47.75
N ASN A 2 -15.49 21.06 47.61
CA ASN A 2 -14.80 19.92 48.22
C ASN A 2 -13.62 19.46 47.34
N LEU A 3 -12.68 18.69 47.90
CA LEU A 3 -11.56 18.09 47.19
C LEU A 3 -12.03 17.18 46.04
N ALA A 4 -13.13 16.45 46.24
CA ALA A 4 -13.73 15.61 45.20
C ALA A 4 -14.15 16.43 43.97
N ASP A 5 -14.81 17.57 44.18
CA ASP A 5 -15.24 18.47 43.09
C ASP A 5 -14.04 19.03 42.32
N GLN A 6 -12.94 19.31 43.00
CA GLN A 6 -11.70 19.82 42.39
C GLN A 6 -11.02 18.74 41.54
N ILE A 7 -10.97 17.50 42.02
CA ILE A 7 -10.44 16.36 41.26
C ILE A 7 -11.30 16.12 40.01
N GLU A 8 -12.62 16.16 40.15
CA GLU A 8 -13.55 15.95 39.04
C GLU A 8 -13.42 17.07 37.98
N ALA A 9 -13.30 18.33 38.41
CA ALA A 9 -13.07 19.46 37.51
C ALA A 9 -11.74 19.36 36.76
N MET A 10 -10.67 18.93 37.45
CA MET A 10 -9.37 18.72 36.84
C MET A 10 -9.39 17.56 35.83
N ALA A 11 -10.04 16.44 36.19
CA ALA A 11 -10.19 15.29 35.30
C ALA A 11 -10.97 15.66 34.03
N ARG A 12 -12.10 16.37 34.16
CA ARG A 12 -12.88 16.85 33.00
C ARG A 12 -12.05 17.74 32.07
N THR A 13 -11.29 18.68 32.64
CA THR A 13 -10.42 19.56 31.85
C THR A 13 -9.33 18.77 31.12
N ALA A 14 -8.68 17.82 31.81
CA ALA A 14 -7.66 16.98 31.21
C ALA A 14 -8.22 16.12 30.07
N THR A 15 -9.39 15.50 30.26
CA THR A 15 -10.05 14.70 29.22
C THR A 15 -10.43 15.56 28.01
N ALA A 16 -10.95 16.77 28.23
CA ALA A 16 -11.26 17.71 27.15
C ALA A 16 -10.01 18.08 26.34
N GLY A 17 -8.89 18.37 27.03
CA GLY A 17 -7.62 18.69 26.38
C GLY A 17 -7.06 17.52 25.54
N VAL A 18 -7.16 16.28 26.04
CA VAL A 18 -6.74 15.10 25.28
C VAL A 18 -7.62 14.88 24.05
N ALA A 19 -8.94 15.06 24.17
CA ALA A 19 -9.85 14.93 23.04
C ALA A 19 -9.54 15.98 21.94
N GLU A 20 -9.32 17.24 22.33
CA GLU A 20 -8.94 18.31 21.41
C GLU A 20 -7.61 18.01 20.71
N ALA A 21 -6.58 17.62 21.48
CA ALA A 21 -5.28 17.25 20.92
C ALA A 21 -5.38 16.08 19.94
N SER A 22 -6.21 15.08 20.24
CA SER A 22 -6.49 13.95 19.35
C SER A 22 -7.13 14.41 18.04
N HIS A 23 -8.13 15.29 18.10
CA HIS A 23 -8.76 15.85 16.92
C HIS A 23 -7.79 16.65 16.04
N LEU A 24 -6.94 17.48 16.66
CA LEU A 24 -5.91 18.25 15.94
C LEU A 24 -4.87 17.34 15.30
N PHE A 25 -4.40 16.32 16.02
CA PHE A 25 -3.47 15.33 15.48
C PHE A 25 -4.05 14.61 14.27
N SER A 26 -5.27 14.09 14.38
CA SER A 26 -5.93 13.39 13.26
C SER A 26 -6.18 14.31 12.07
N ALA A 27 -6.47 15.59 12.28
CA ALA A 27 -6.58 16.56 11.20
C ALA A 27 -5.23 16.75 10.47
N GLN A 28 -4.17 17.03 11.21
CA GLN A 28 -2.82 17.21 10.67
C GLN A 28 -2.30 15.96 9.97
N GLN A 29 -2.61 14.77 10.50
CA GLN A 29 -2.25 13.50 9.88
C GLN A 29 -2.90 13.37 8.49
N ARG A 30 -4.21 13.65 8.37
CA ARG A 30 -4.90 13.60 7.08
C ARG A 30 -4.35 14.63 6.10
N ASP A 31 -4.05 15.84 6.56
CA ASP A 31 -3.48 16.89 5.71
C ASP A 31 -2.09 16.47 5.20
N LEU A 32 -1.26 15.85 6.04
CA LEU A 32 0.04 15.31 5.66
C LEU A 32 -0.10 14.16 4.64
N GLU A 33 -1.03 13.23 4.87
CA GLU A 33 -1.29 12.13 3.94
C GLU A 33 -1.72 12.65 2.56
N LEU A 34 -2.57 13.67 2.52
CA LEU A 34 -2.97 14.34 1.27
C LEU A 34 -1.78 15.03 0.60
N ALA A 35 -0.96 15.78 1.35
CA ALA A 35 0.22 16.44 0.83
C ALA A 35 1.24 15.44 0.26
N MET A 36 1.46 14.32 0.94
CA MET A 36 2.35 13.25 0.47
C MET A 36 1.79 12.51 -0.75
N ALA A 37 0.48 12.27 -0.80
CA ALA A 37 -0.17 11.70 -1.98
C ALA A 37 -0.04 12.63 -3.18
N ASP A 38 -0.24 13.93 -2.97
CA ASP A 38 -0.09 14.92 -4.04
C ASP A 38 1.35 15.06 -4.50
N HIS A 39 2.31 15.11 -3.57
CA HIS A 39 3.73 15.09 -3.89
C HIS A 39 4.10 13.85 -4.69
N ARG A 40 3.66 12.65 -4.31
CA ARG A 40 3.92 11.43 -5.10
C ARG A 40 3.38 11.51 -6.52
N ARG A 41 2.24 12.17 -6.75
CA ARG A 41 1.67 12.35 -8.10
C ARG A 41 2.42 13.40 -8.92
N ASN A 42 2.79 14.51 -8.30
CA ASN A 42 3.25 15.72 -9.00
C ASN A 42 4.76 15.93 -8.92
N ALA A 43 5.48 15.18 -8.08
CA ALA A 43 6.92 15.30 -7.95
C ALA A 43 7.60 15.00 -9.29
N VAL A 44 8.39 15.96 -9.76
CA VAL A 44 9.26 15.78 -10.90
C VAL A 44 10.26 14.69 -10.56
N ARG A 45 10.15 13.53 -11.22
CA ARG A 45 11.06 12.40 -11.00
C ARG A 45 12.48 12.83 -11.33
N SER A 46 13.37 12.71 -10.34
CA SER A 46 14.80 12.89 -10.57
C SER A 46 15.29 11.89 -11.61
N GLU A 47 16.34 12.23 -12.33
CA GLU A 47 16.95 11.36 -13.34
C GLU A 47 17.36 10.01 -12.75
N THR A 48 17.93 10.01 -11.54
CA THR A 48 18.29 8.79 -10.81
C THR A 48 17.08 7.91 -10.47
N GLN A 49 15.93 8.51 -10.17
CA GLN A 49 14.72 7.75 -9.85
C GLN A 49 14.16 7.08 -11.11
N ARG A 50 14.16 7.80 -12.25
CA ARG A 50 13.78 7.21 -13.54
C ARG A 50 14.67 6.03 -13.92
N LEU A 51 15.99 6.19 -13.82
CA LEU A 51 16.94 5.12 -14.12
C LEU A 51 16.74 3.89 -13.22
N ARG A 52 16.33 4.08 -11.96
CA ARG A 52 16.02 2.96 -11.06
C ARG A 52 14.74 2.24 -11.48
N ASP A 53 13.68 2.99 -11.77
CA ASP A 53 12.41 2.42 -12.23
C ASP A 53 12.62 1.61 -13.54
N ASP A 54 13.42 2.12 -14.47
CA ASP A 54 13.75 1.44 -15.73
C ASP A 54 14.53 0.13 -15.48
N LEU A 55 15.52 0.15 -14.59
CA LEU A 55 16.28 -1.05 -14.22
C LEU A 55 15.42 -2.12 -13.53
N GLU A 56 14.46 -1.71 -12.71
CA GLU A 56 13.52 -2.63 -12.04
C GLU A 56 12.60 -3.30 -13.07
N ASN A 57 12.04 -2.52 -14.00
CA ASN A 57 11.23 -3.06 -15.08
C ASN A 57 12.01 -4.03 -15.99
N ASP A 58 13.27 -3.71 -16.30
CA ASP A 58 14.14 -4.59 -17.09
C ASP A 58 14.46 -5.90 -16.35
N ALA A 59 14.65 -5.84 -15.03
CA ALA A 59 14.86 -7.02 -14.21
C ALA A 59 13.61 -7.91 -14.15
N ASP A 60 12.42 -7.32 -13.96
CA ASP A 60 11.15 -8.04 -13.96
C ASP A 60 10.87 -8.69 -15.32
N ALA A 61 11.18 -7.98 -16.42
CA ALA A 61 11.06 -8.53 -17.76
C ALA A 61 12.04 -9.68 -18.03
N ALA A 62 13.24 -9.64 -17.43
CA ALA A 62 14.22 -10.71 -17.53
C ALA A 62 13.84 -11.94 -16.67
N ASP A 63 13.21 -11.72 -15.51
CA ASP A 63 12.78 -12.79 -14.60
C ASP A 63 11.46 -13.44 -15.04
N ALA A 64 10.66 -12.74 -15.86
CA ALA A 64 9.56 -13.32 -16.60
C ALA A 64 10.08 -14.35 -17.64
N THR A 65 10.34 -15.57 -17.18
CA THR A 65 10.58 -16.72 -18.06
C THR A 65 9.47 -16.78 -19.11
N PRO A 66 9.79 -16.71 -20.41
CA PRO A 66 8.78 -16.85 -21.44
C PRO A 66 8.06 -18.18 -21.21
N GLY A 67 6.72 -18.17 -21.24
CA GLY A 67 5.90 -19.38 -21.17
C GLY A 67 6.13 -20.25 -22.42
N ILE A 68 7.32 -20.83 -22.54
CA ILE A 68 7.62 -21.85 -23.51
C ILE A 68 6.91 -23.09 -22.98
N LEU A 69 5.77 -23.42 -23.59
CA LEU A 69 5.15 -24.72 -23.43
C LEU A 69 6.24 -25.77 -23.63
N LEU A 70 6.52 -26.54 -22.57
CA LEU A 70 7.46 -27.63 -22.67
C LEU A 70 6.83 -28.66 -23.63
N PRO A 71 7.62 -29.41 -24.42
CA PRO A 71 7.08 -30.45 -25.29
C PRO A 71 6.15 -31.46 -24.57
N ALA A 72 6.26 -31.58 -23.24
CA ALA A 72 5.35 -32.34 -22.39
C ALA A 72 3.93 -31.74 -22.32
N ASP A 73 3.79 -30.41 -22.31
CA ASP A 73 2.50 -29.72 -22.27
C ASP A 73 1.75 -29.79 -23.62
N VAL A 74 2.48 -30.03 -24.71
CA VAL A 74 1.93 -30.25 -26.06
C VAL A 74 1.40 -31.68 -26.22
N ALA A 75 1.90 -32.63 -25.41
CA ALA A 75 1.51 -34.03 -25.50
C ALA A 75 0.08 -34.30 -25.00
N ASP A 76 -0.43 -33.53 -24.03
CA ASP A 76 -1.83 -33.60 -23.59
C ASP A 76 -2.83 -33.02 -24.61
N ALA A 77 -2.35 -32.20 -25.55
CA ALA A 77 -3.12 -31.70 -26.68
C ALA A 77 -2.93 -32.55 -27.96
N SER A 78 -2.31 -33.73 -27.86
CA SER A 78 -2.05 -34.59 -29.00
C SER A 78 -3.37 -35.09 -29.63
N PRO A 79 -3.60 -34.90 -30.95
CA PRO A 79 -4.83 -35.31 -31.63
C PRO A 79 -4.98 -36.84 -31.77
N HIS A 80 -4.08 -37.63 -31.18
CA HIS A 80 -4.06 -39.09 -31.23
C HIS A 80 -4.46 -39.76 -29.92
N LEU A 81 -4.95 -39.01 -28.92
CA LEU A 81 -5.56 -39.61 -27.74
C LEU A 81 -6.92 -40.22 -28.11
N PRO A 82 -7.16 -41.52 -27.82
CA PRO A 82 -8.47 -42.12 -28.03
C PRO A 82 -9.51 -41.43 -27.14
N PRO A 83 -10.75 -41.21 -27.60
CA PRO A 83 -11.77 -40.56 -26.80
C PRO A 83 -12.05 -41.35 -25.52
N PRO A 84 -12.34 -40.68 -24.40
CA PRO A 84 -12.65 -41.35 -23.14
C PRO A 84 -13.89 -42.24 -23.31
N ASN A 85 -13.72 -43.54 -23.05
CA ASN A 85 -14.83 -44.49 -23.04
C ASN A 85 -15.79 -44.12 -21.90
N THR A 86 -17.03 -43.84 -22.26
CA THR A 86 -18.19 -43.76 -21.35
C THR A 86 -18.55 -45.12 -20.80
#